data_AF-A0A6G0Z2F8-F1
#
_entry.id   AF-A0A6G0Z2F8-F1
#
_cell.length_a   1.000
_cell.length_b   1.000
_cell.length_c   1.000
_cell.angle_alpha   90.00
_cell.angle_beta   90.00
_cell.angle_gamma   90.00
#
_symmetry.space_group_name_H-M   'P 1'
#
loop_
_entity.id
_entity.type
_entity.pdbx_description
1 polymer ?
#
loop_
_entity_poly.entity_id
_entity_poly.type
_entity_poly.pdbx_seq_one_letter_code
_entity_poly.pdbx_strand_id
1 'polypeptide(L)'
;MANILDFSCTRLGKLIQNDNSKPCPFKVILCNSLEALTVLRSQAKLRSSSDWTNIRCASDRTLEQLEHLTSLRNELQHRRNNIGDNIIIKYIK
;
A
#
# COMPACT_ATOMS: atom_id res chain seq x y z
N MET A 1 -19.46 2.43 5.21
CA MET A 1 -18.61 2.20 4.02
C MET A 1 -18.09 3.56 3.58
N ALA A 2 -16.79 3.72 3.33
CA ALA A 2 -16.27 4.98 2.81
C ALA A 2 -16.61 5.05 1.31
N ASN A 3 -17.43 6.03 0.90
CA ASN A 3 -17.65 6.32 -0.51
C ASN A 3 -16.42 7.06 -1.03
N ILE A 4 -15.61 6.39 -1.85
CA ILE A 4 -14.51 7.02 -2.59
C ILE A 4 -15.17 7.84 -3.69
N LEU A 5 -15.21 9.16 -3.51
CA LEU A 5 -16.00 10.05 -4.36
C LEU A 5 -15.28 10.44 -5.65
N ASP A 6 -13.94 10.49 -5.66
CA ASP A 6 -13.15 10.76 -6.85
C ASP A 6 -11.85 9.93 -6.87
N PHE A 7 -11.61 9.19 -7.95
CA PHE A 7 -10.33 8.53 -8.18
C PHE A 7 -9.98 8.57 -9.67
N SER A 8 -8.69 8.60 -9.98
CA SER A 8 -8.20 8.38 -11.34
C SER A 8 -7.51 7.04 -11.43
N CYS A 9 -7.66 6.38 -12.58
CA CYS A 9 -7.08 5.08 -12.84
C CYS A 9 -6.39 5.10 -14.20
N THR A 10 -5.13 4.68 -14.24
CA THR A 10 -4.35 4.57 -15.47
C THR A 10 -3.64 3.23 -15.52
N ARG A 11 -3.61 2.60 -16.69
CA ARG A 11 -2.87 1.34 -16.88
C ARG A 11 -1.37 1.65 -16.95
N LEU A 12 -0.56 0.88 -16.24
CA LEU A 12 0.90 0.97 -16.29
C LEU A 12 1.47 0.02 -17.34
N GLY A 13 2.44 0.51 -18.12
CA GLY A 13 3.10 -0.27 -19.17
C GLY A 13 2.38 -0.22 -20.52
N LYS A 14 2.98 -0.87 -21.53
CA LYS A 14 2.42 -0.96 -22.89
C LYS A 14 1.56 -2.21 -23.01
N LEU A 15 0.42 -2.10 -23.70
CA LEU A 15 -0.38 -3.26 -24.09
C LEU A 15 0.40 -4.02 -25.16
N ILE A 16 1.05 -5.12 -24.79
CA ILE A 16 1.65 -6.01 -25.79
C ILE A 16 0.51 -6.84 -26.37
N GLN A 17 -0.01 -6.43 -27.52
CA GLN A 17 -1.20 -7.02 -28.16
C GLN A 17 -1.07 -8.52 -28.46
N ASN A 18 0.16 -9.05 -28.49
CA ASN A 18 0.45 -10.43 -28.90
C ASN A 18 1.00 -11.33 -27.77
N ASP A 19 1.14 -10.83 -26.54
CA ASP A 19 1.63 -11.61 -25.41
C ASP A 19 0.72 -11.43 -24.19
N ASN A 20 -0.27 -12.33 -24.07
CA ASN A 20 -1.21 -12.37 -22.95
C ASN A 20 -0.59 -12.91 -21.64
N SER A 21 0.73 -13.15 -21.58
CA SER A 21 1.34 -13.83 -20.44
C SER A 21 1.45 -12.99 -19.16
N LYS A 22 1.38 -11.64 -19.24
CA LYS A 22 1.51 -10.77 -18.08
C LYS A 22 0.44 -9.68 -18.01
N PRO A 23 -0.41 -9.67 -16.97
CA PRO A 23 -1.36 -8.59 -16.77
C PRO A 23 -0.63 -7.27 -16.44
N CYS A 24 -1.00 -6.20 -17.14
CA CYS A 24 -0.51 -4.86 -16.85
C CYS A 24 -1.15 -4.33 -15.54
N PRO A 25 -0.37 -3.80 -14.59
CA PRO A 25 -0.92 -3.22 -13.38
C PRO A 25 -1.72 -1.95 -13.68
N PHE A 26 -2.63 -1.61 -12.78
CA PHE A 26 -3.30 -0.31 -12.76
C PHE A 26 -2.70 0.57 -11.67
N LYS A 27 -2.39 1.82 -12.02
CA LYS A 27 -2.14 2.89 -11.06
C LYS A 27 -3.47 3.54 -10.73
N VAL A 28 -3.81 3.55 -9.45
CA VAL A 28 -4.99 4.23 -8.93
C VAL A 28 -4.53 5.38 -8.05
N ILE A 29 -5.02 6.57 -8.34
CA ILE A 29 -4.76 7.79 -7.56
C ILE A 29 -6.07 8.16 -6.87
N LEU A 30 -6.03 8.24 -5.54
CA LEU A 30 -7.15 8.59 -4.67
C LEU A 30 -6.99 10.03 -4.19
N CYS A 31 -8.07 10.64 -3.69
CA CYS A 31 -8.07 12.03 -3.23
C CYS A 31 -7.02 12.33 -2.16
N ASN A 32 -6.78 11.37 -1.26
CA ASN A 32 -5.87 11.55 -0.14
C ASN A 32 -5.18 10.24 0.27
N SER A 33 -4.14 10.38 1.09
CA SER A 33 -3.34 9.26 1.57
C SER A 33 -4.11 8.33 2.52
N LEU A 34 -5.08 8.85 3.27
CA LEU A 34 -5.87 8.07 4.22
C LEU A 34 -6.75 7.04 3.50
N GLU A 35 -7.36 7.43 2.38
CA GLU A 35 -8.13 6.53 1.52
C GLU A 35 -7.25 5.43 0.92
N ALA A 36 -6.07 5.79 0.41
CA ALA A 36 -5.11 4.81 -0.10
C ALA A 36 -4.70 3.79 0.96
N LEU A 37 -4.41 4.25 2.18
CA LEU A 37 -4.11 3.35 3.30
C LEU A 37 -5.30 2.47 3.68
N THR A 38 -6.52 2.99 3.60
CA THR A 38 -7.75 2.24 3.90
C THR A 38 -7.97 1.11 2.90
N VAL A 39 -7.74 1.36 1.61
CA VAL A 39 -7.79 0.33 0.56
C VAL A 39 -6.71 -0.73 0.80
N LEU A 40 -5.46 -0.32 1.03
CA LEU A 40 -4.35 -1.24 1.28
C LEU A 40 -4.58 -2.13 2.50
N ARG A 41 -5.11 -1.58 3.59
CA ARG A 41 -5.47 -2.35 4.81
C ARG A 41 -6.59 -3.36 4.55
N SER A 42 -7.49 -3.04 3.63
CA SER A 42 -8.64 -3.91 3.29
C SER A 42 -8.27 -5.05 2.34
N GLN A 43 -7.03 -5.12 1.83
CA GLN A 43 -6.58 -6.14 0.88
C GLN A 43 -6.77 -7.59 1.38
N ALA A 44 -6.74 -7.84 2.69
CA ALA A 44 -7.00 -9.17 3.24
C ALA A 44 -8.40 -9.71 2.88
N LYS A 45 -9.38 -8.82 2.66
CA LYS A 45 -10.72 -9.18 2.20
C LYS A 45 -10.72 -9.74 0.77
N LEU A 46 -9.79 -9.28 -0.08
CA LEU A 46 -9.65 -9.82 -1.43
C LEU A 46 -9.13 -11.26 -1.41
N ARG A 47 -8.23 -11.57 -0.47
CA ARG A 47 -7.67 -12.93 -0.33
C ARG A 47 -8.68 -13.97 0.15
N SER A 48 -9.70 -13.52 0.87
CA SER A 48 -10.78 -14.38 1.39
C SER A 48 -11.98 -14.49 0.43
N SER A 49 -12.00 -13.71 -0.66
CA SER A 49 -13.06 -13.73 -1.67
C SER A 49 -12.78 -14.77 -2.74
N SER A 50 -13.76 -15.59 -3.13
CA SER A 50 -13.63 -16.56 -4.25
C SER A 50 -13.20 -15.89 -5.56
N ASP A 51 -13.78 -14.73 -5.84
CA ASP A 51 -13.70 -14.10 -7.17
C ASP A 51 -12.44 -13.22 -7.34
N TRP A 52 -11.84 -12.79 -6.23
CA TRP A 52 -10.80 -11.74 -6.22
C TRP A 52 -9.47 -12.20 -5.58
N THR A 53 -9.31 -13.50 -5.35
CA THR A 53 -8.12 -14.09 -4.70
C THR A 53 -6.80 -13.74 -5.40
N ASN A 54 -6.84 -13.57 -6.72
CA ASN A 54 -5.71 -13.26 -7.60
C ASN A 54 -5.36 -11.77 -7.66
N ILE A 55 -6.18 -10.88 -7.10
CA ILE A 55 -5.90 -9.45 -7.07
C ILE A 55 -4.93 -9.12 -5.93
N ARG A 56 -3.98 -8.22 -6.24
CA ARG A 56 -3.03 -7.66 -5.29
C ARG A 56 -3.04 -6.14 -5.41
N CYS A 57 -3.14 -5.47 -4.27
CA CYS A 57 -2.92 -4.04 -4.16
C CYS A 57 -1.54 -3.83 -3.54
N ALA A 58 -0.81 -2.83 -4.02
CA ALA A 58 0.47 -2.42 -3.44
C ALA A 58 0.54 -0.90 -3.44
N SER A 59 1.29 -0.34 -2.50
CA SER A 59 1.59 1.09 -2.50
C SER A 59 2.57 1.41 -3.63
N ASP A 60 2.32 2.48 -4.37
CA ASP A 60 3.26 3.04 -5.35
C ASP A 60 4.40 3.73 -4.60
N ARG A 61 5.42 2.97 -4.21
CA ARG A 61 6.59 3.45 -3.47
C ARG A 61 7.86 3.05 -4.20
N THR A 62 8.86 3.93 -4.15
CA THR A 62 10.20 3.61 -4.64
C THR A 62 10.93 2.64 -3.70
N LEU A 63 11.99 1.99 -4.18
CA LEU A 63 12.83 1.13 -3.35
C LEU A 63 13.42 1.89 -2.15
N GLU A 64 13.95 3.09 -2.39
CA GLU A 64 14.49 3.96 -1.33
C GLU A 64 13.46 4.27 -0.24
N GLN A 65 12.21 4.54 -0.62
CA GLN A 65 11.12 4.77 0.33
C GLN A 65 10.80 3.52 1.15
N LEU A 66 10.84 2.34 0.54
CA LEU A 66 10.61 1.07 1.24
C LEU A 66 11.74 0.76 2.23
N GLU A 67 12.98 0.99 1.83
CA GLU A 67 14.16 0.82 2.69
C GLU A 67 14.10 1.77 3.89
N HIS A 68 13.82 3.05 3.65
CA HIS A 68 13.66 4.05 4.71
C HIS A 68 12.57 3.65 5.71
N LEU A 69 11.40 3.25 5.24
CA LEU A 69 10.30 2.82 6.10
C LEU A 69 10.61 1.53 6.87
N THR A 70 11.37 0.61 6.26
CA THR A 70 11.81 -0.62 6.91
C THR A 70 12.81 -0.33 8.03
N SER A 71 13.79 0.54 7.77
CA SER A 71 14.75 1.01 8.77
C SER A 71 14.05 1.68 9.95
N LEU A 72 13.14 2.62 9.66
CA LEU A 72 12.34 3.30 10.67
C LEU A 72 11.51 2.32 11.50
N ARG A 73 10.88 1.33 10.87
CA ARG A 73 10.10 0.30 11.57
C ARG A 73 10.99 -0.51 12.51
N ASN A 74 12.17 -0.93 12.06
CA ASN A 74 13.11 -1.71 12.86
C ASN A 74 13.60 -0.91 14.06
N GLU A 75 13.92 0.37 13.87
CA GLU A 75 14.32 1.26 14.95
C GLU A 75 13.20 1.43 15.99
N LEU A 76 11.96 1.68 15.56
CA LEU A 76 10.82 1.80 16.46
C LEU A 76 10.56 0.50 17.22
N GLN A 77 10.71 -0.66 16.57
CA GLN A 77 10.56 -1.96 17.20
C GLN A 77 11.69 -2.23 18.22
N HIS A 78 12.93 -1.88 17.87
CA HIS A 78 14.07 -1.96 18.79
C HIS A 78 13.86 -1.08 20.02
N ARG A 79 13.40 0.17 19.85
CA ARG A 79 13.08 1.07 20.96
C ARG A 79 11.98 0.49 21.84
N ARG A 80 10.89 0.00 21.24
CA ARG A 80 9.77 -0.65 21.96
C ARG A 80 10.25 -1.83 22.81
N ASN A 81 11.14 -2.66 22.28
CA ASN A 81 11.63 -3.84 23.00
C ASN A 81 12.60 -3.50 24.14
N ASN A 82 13.37 -2.41 24.03
CA ASN A 82 14.43 -2.09 24.99
C ASN A 82 14.06 -1.06 26.06
N ILE A 83 13.09 -0.17 25.82
CA ILE A 83 12.83 1.00 26.69
C ILE A 83 11.50 0.85 27.48
N GLY A 84 10.70 -0.20 27.21
CA GLY A 84 9.41 -0.43 27.87
C GLY A 84 8.30 0.54 27.45
N ASP A 85 7.11 0.42 28.04
CA ASP A 85 5.83 1.03 27.60
C ASP A 85 5.75 2.57 27.61
N ASN A 86 6.84 3.29 27.93
CA ASN A 86 6.84 4.73 28.18
C ASN A 86 7.33 5.57 26.98
N ILE A 87 7.08 5.13 25.75
CA ILE A 87 7.50 5.83 24.52
C ILE A 87 6.31 6.61 23.93
N ILE A 88 6.35 7.94 24.04
CA ILE A 88 5.45 8.85 23.30
C ILE A 88 6.13 9.23 21.98
N ILE A 89 5.73 8.58 20.88
CA ILE A 89 6.20 8.96 19.54
C ILE A 89 5.42 10.22 19.12
N LYS A 90 6.05 11.39 19.20
CA LYS A 90 5.51 12.65 18.65
C LYS A 90 6.05 12.86 17.24
N TYR A 91 5.15 13.02 16.28
CA TYR A 91 5.49 13.55 14.96
C TYR A 91 5.58 15.08 15.06
N ILE A 92 6.76 15.63 14.83
CA ILE A 92 6.95 17.08 14.66
C ILE A 92 6.76 17.39 13.18
N LYS A 93 5.87 18.33 12.87
CA LYS A 93 5.61 18.82 11.51
C LYS A 93 6.72 19.75 11.05
#